data_AF-A0A2V2G4U8-F1
#
_entry.id   AF-A0A2V2G4U8-F1
#
_cell.length_a   1.000
_cell.length_b   1.000
_cell.length_c   1.000
_cell.angle_alpha   90.00
_cell.angle_beta   90.00
_cell.angle_gamma   90.00
#
_symmetry.space_group_name_H-M   'P 1'
#
loop_
_entity.id
_entity.type
_entity.pdbx_description
1 polymer ?
#
loop_
_entity_poly.entity_id
_entity_poly.type
_entity_poly.pdbx_seq_one_letter_code
_entity_poly.pdbx_strand_id
1 'polypeptide(L)'
;MLLVLVLICALLTYIIPAGTYDMQTMEDGRSVVDPDTFHYIDQTPVGLMSFLTSIFQGMLNAAEIIFLIFICGGAFGVIMKTGAFDAALVRLALVMNGKERLMIPVLMLVFAFMGCTMGSAEDLIVYIPIMVSMCLAMKFDSIVAVAVVLVGAAAGFTGSIMNP
;
A
#
# COMPACT_ATOMS: atom_id res chain seq x y z
N MET A 1 7.41 -7.45 13.05
CA MET A 1 6.52 -6.68 13.96
C MET A 1 5.11 -7.27 13.99
N LEU A 2 4.41 -7.39 12.86
CA LEU A 2 3.02 -7.92 12.81
C LEU A 2 2.86 -9.32 13.40
N LEU A 3 3.77 -10.27 13.11
CA LEU A 3 3.69 -11.64 13.65
C LEU A 3 3.78 -11.68 15.18
N VAL A 4 4.60 -10.81 15.78
CA VAL A 4 4.70 -10.67 17.24
C VAL A 4 3.42 -10.11 17.82
N LEU A 5 2.79 -9.14 17.15
CA LEU A 5 1.50 -8.59 17.56
C LEU A 5 0.40 -9.65 17.51
N VAL A 6 0.32 -10.45 16.43
CA VAL A 6 -0.64 -11.55 16.33
C VAL A 6 -0.41 -12.60 17.42
N LEU A 7 0.86 -12.88 17.77
CA LEU A 7 1.20 -13.81 18.86
C LEU A 7 0.71 -13.27 20.22
N ILE A 8 0.93 -11.98 20.49
CA ILE A 8 0.45 -11.34 21.72
C ILE A 8 -1.08 -11.39 21.78
N CYS A 9 -1.77 -11.04 20.70
CA CYS A 9 -3.24 -11.11 20.63
C CYS A 9 -3.75 -12.54 20.86
N ALA A 10 -3.11 -13.56 20.28
CA ALA A 10 -3.46 -14.95 20.48
C ALA A 10 -3.30 -15.37 21.95
N LEU A 11 -2.21 -14.96 22.62
CA LEU A 11 -2.01 -15.23 24.04
C LEU A 11 -3.03 -14.50 24.93
N LEU A 12 -3.39 -13.27 24.58
CA LEU A 12 -4.42 -12.51 25.29
C LEU A 12 -5.80 -13.18 25.22
N THR A 13 -6.11 -13.96 24.20
CA THR A 13 -7.38 -14.72 24.13
C THR A 13 -7.54 -15.78 25.24
N TYR A 14 -6.45 -16.16 25.92
CA TYR A 14 -6.50 -17.05 27.08
C TYR A 14 -6.82 -16.32 28.39
N ILE A 15 -6.55 -15.01 28.46
CA ILE A 15 -6.70 -14.20 29.67
C ILE A 15 -8.00 -13.38 29.62
N ILE A 16 -8.38 -12.91 28.43
CA ILE A 16 -9.53 -12.03 28.23
C ILE A 16 -10.78 -12.89 27.96
N PRO A 17 -11.84 -12.80 28.78
CA PRO A 17 -13.08 -13.54 28.58
C PRO A 17 -13.81 -13.07 27.32
N ALA A 18 -14.39 -14.02 26.58
CA ALA A 18 -15.19 -13.73 25.40
C ALA A 18 -16.58 -13.20 25.80
N GLY A 19 -17.06 -12.15 25.15
CA GLY A 19 -18.38 -11.58 25.39
C GLY A 19 -19.06 -11.14 24.11
N THR A 20 -20.38 -11.24 24.08
CA THR A 20 -21.22 -10.92 22.92
C THR A 20 -22.40 -10.06 23.35
N TYR A 21 -22.92 -9.28 22.42
CA TYR A 21 -24.16 -8.52 22.56
C TYR A 21 -25.20 -9.13 21.62
N ASP A 22 -26.46 -9.19 22.05
CA ASP A 22 -27.54 -9.65 21.20
C ASP A 22 -27.96 -8.56 20.21
N MET A 23 -28.31 -8.99 18.99
CA MET A 23 -28.86 -8.09 17.97
C MET A 23 -30.37 -8.00 18.12
N GLN A 24 -30.88 -6.77 18.22
CA GLN A 24 -32.31 -6.50 18.15
C GLN A 24 -32.68 -5.89 16.80
N THR A 25 -33.80 -6.34 16.25
CA THR A 25 -34.35 -5.79 15.00
C THR A 25 -35.24 -4.60 15.35
N MET A 26 -34.83 -3.39 14.97
CA MET A 26 -35.69 -2.21 15.07
C MET A 26 -36.88 -2.31 14.10
N GLU A 27 -37.97 -1.58 14.37
CA GLU A 27 -39.18 -1.52 13.51
C GLU A 27 -38.88 -1.17 12.04
N ASP A 28 -37.75 -0.52 11.77
CA ASP A 28 -37.26 -0.13 10.43
C ASP A 28 -36.45 -1.25 9.72
N GLY A 29 -36.44 -2.47 10.25
CA GLY A 29 -35.81 -3.66 9.65
C GLY A 29 -34.29 -3.76 9.80
N ARG A 30 -33.66 -2.87 10.56
CA ARG A 30 -32.21 -2.87 10.81
C ARG A 30 -31.87 -3.66 12.07
N SER A 31 -30.90 -4.56 11.97
CA SER A 31 -30.31 -5.26 13.12
C SER A 31 -29.33 -4.34 13.82
N VAL A 32 -29.64 -3.90 15.03
CA VAL A 32 -28.78 -3.05 15.87
C VAL A 32 -28.38 -3.84 17.11
N VAL A 33 -27.13 -3.67 17.53
CA VAL A 33 -26.62 -4.28 18.76
C VAL A 33 -27.31 -3.62 19.96
N ASP A 34 -27.97 -4.39 20.83
CA ASP A 34 -28.55 -3.85 22.06
C ASP A 34 -27.45 -3.70 23.14
N PRO A 35 -27.09 -2.46 23.56
CA PRO A 35 -26.05 -2.21 24.55
C PRO A 35 -26.32 -2.87 25.92
N ASP A 36 -27.57 -3.15 26.26
CA ASP A 36 -27.95 -3.67 27.58
C ASP A 36 -27.87 -5.21 27.67
N THR A 37 -27.59 -5.90 26.56
CA THR A 37 -27.63 -7.38 26.46
C THR A 37 -26.26 -8.06 26.51
N PHE A 38 -25.23 -7.37 26.98
CA PHE A 38 -23.89 -7.95 27.09
C PHE A 38 -23.89 -9.20 27.97
N HIS A 39 -23.42 -10.31 27.44
CA HIS A 39 -23.20 -11.52 28.20
C HIS A 39 -21.88 -12.19 27.82
N TYR A 40 -21.26 -12.84 28.81
CA TYR A 40 -20.07 -13.65 28.58
C TYR A 40 -20.47 -14.99 27.96
N ILE A 41 -19.68 -15.42 26.99
CA ILE A 41 -19.84 -16.71 26.32
C ILE A 41 -18.68 -17.64 26.67
N ASP A 42 -18.84 -18.92 26.32
CA ASP A 42 -17.77 -19.90 26.47
C ASP A 42 -16.50 -19.43 25.73
N GLN A 43 -15.38 -19.52 26.43
CA GLN A 43 -14.11 -19.03 25.94
C GLN A 43 -13.63 -19.87 24.75
N THR A 44 -13.34 -19.20 23.64
CA THR A 44 -12.84 -19.83 22.40
C THR A 44 -11.42 -19.32 22.10
N PRO A 45 -10.42 -19.71 22.92
CA PRO A 45 -9.06 -19.20 22.75
C PRO A 45 -8.47 -19.64 21.41
N VAL A 46 -7.64 -18.78 20.82
CA VAL A 46 -7.00 -19.05 19.52
C VAL A 46 -5.97 -20.16 19.70
N GLY A 47 -6.30 -21.36 19.21
CA GLY A 47 -5.39 -22.49 19.23
C GLY A 47 -4.20 -22.32 18.28
N LEU A 48 -3.14 -23.12 18.48
CA LEU A 48 -1.91 -23.09 17.67
C LEU A 48 -2.19 -23.22 16.16
N MET A 49 -3.12 -24.11 15.77
CA MET A 49 -3.47 -24.30 14.37
C MET A 49 -4.12 -23.05 13.78
N SER A 50 -5.04 -22.42 14.52
CA SER A 50 -5.72 -21.19 14.09
C SER A 50 -4.73 -20.03 13.96
N PHE A 51 -3.81 -19.91 14.92
CA PHE A 51 -2.70 -18.95 14.87
C PHE A 51 -1.84 -19.15 13.60
N LEU A 52 -1.41 -20.36 13.30
CA LEU A 52 -0.62 -20.63 12.09
C LEU A 52 -1.42 -20.36 10.80
N THR A 53 -2.70 -20.75 10.76
CA THR A 53 -3.56 -20.48 9.60
C THR A 53 -3.86 -18.99 9.39
N SER A 54 -3.83 -18.18 10.46
CA SER A 54 -4.06 -16.74 10.36
C SER A 54 -3.05 -16.03 9.46
N ILE A 55 -1.81 -16.53 9.43
CA ILE A 55 -0.74 -16.01 8.57
C ILE A 55 -1.10 -16.25 7.10
N PHE A 56 -1.50 -17.47 6.75
CA PHE A 56 -1.92 -17.82 5.40
C PHE A 56 -3.18 -17.06 4.99
N GLN A 57 -4.15 -16.91 5.91
CA GLN A 57 -5.36 -16.14 5.64
C GLN A 57 -5.04 -14.66 5.37
N GLY A 58 -4.10 -14.08 6.14
CA GLY A 58 -3.60 -12.73 5.89
C GLY A 58 -2.95 -12.60 4.50
N MET A 59 -2.15 -13.60 4.09
CA MET A 59 -1.57 -13.63 2.74
C MET A 59 -2.64 -13.74 1.64
N LEU A 60 -3.70 -14.53 1.85
CA LEU A 60 -4.82 -14.63 0.90
C LEU A 60 -5.57 -13.30 0.77
N ASN A 61 -5.81 -12.61 1.89
CA ASN A 61 -6.44 -11.29 1.86
C ASN A 61 -5.57 -10.24 1.16
N ALA A 62 -4.25 -10.38 1.21
CA ALA A 62 -3.31 -9.52 0.50
C ALA A 62 -2.98 -10.00 -0.94
N ALA A 63 -3.62 -11.08 -1.42
CA ALA A 63 -3.25 -11.71 -2.68
C ALA A 63 -3.39 -10.76 -3.88
N GLU A 64 -4.42 -9.92 -3.90
CA GLU A 64 -4.64 -8.94 -4.98
C GLU A 64 -3.46 -7.98 -5.14
N ILE A 65 -2.99 -7.40 -4.02
CA ILE A 65 -1.83 -6.50 -4.00
C ILE A 65 -0.57 -7.24 -4.43
N ILE A 66 -0.37 -8.47 -3.94
CA ILE A 66 0.78 -9.30 -4.34
C ILE A 66 0.78 -9.51 -5.85
N PHE A 67 -0.35 -9.93 -6.43
CA PHE A 67 -0.46 -10.15 -7.88
C PHE A 67 -0.26 -8.86 -8.68
N LEU A 68 -0.79 -7.73 -8.23
CA LEU A 68 -0.56 -6.42 -8.85
C LEU A 68 0.93 -6.10 -8.94
N ILE A 69 1.65 -6.19 -7.81
CA ILE A 69 3.09 -5.92 -7.74
C ILE A 69 3.87 -6.90 -8.65
N PHE A 70 3.49 -8.18 -8.66
CA PHE A 70 4.12 -9.18 -9.53
C PHE A 70 3.92 -8.88 -11.02
N ILE A 71 2.71 -8.50 -11.44
CA ILE A 71 2.39 -8.16 -12.83
C ILE A 71 3.12 -6.87 -13.24
N CYS A 72 3.05 -5.84 -12.41
CA CYS A 72 3.78 -4.58 -12.64
C CYS A 72 5.29 -4.84 -12.75
N GLY A 73 5.87 -5.54 -11.78
CA GLY A 73 7.30 -5.90 -11.80
C GLY A 73 7.69 -6.72 -13.02
N GLY A 74 6.86 -7.70 -13.41
CA GLY A 74 7.06 -8.51 -14.61
C GLY A 74 7.00 -7.70 -15.90
N ALA A 75 5.98 -6.85 -16.05
CA ALA A 75 5.85 -5.94 -17.19
C ALA A 75 7.03 -4.96 -17.29
N PHE A 76 7.44 -4.38 -16.16
CA PHE A 76 8.64 -3.53 -16.10
C PHE A 76 9.90 -4.29 -16.50
N GLY A 77 10.08 -5.53 -16.04
CA GLY A 77 11.19 -6.38 -16.45
C GLY A 77 11.25 -6.58 -17.97
N VAL A 78 10.10 -6.78 -18.62
CA VAL A 78 10.01 -6.86 -20.09
C VAL A 78 10.37 -5.52 -20.74
N ILE A 79 9.83 -4.41 -20.25
CA ILE A 79 10.10 -3.05 -20.77
C ILE A 79 11.60 -2.67 -20.65
N MET A 80 12.25 -3.06 -19.56
CA MET A 80 13.70 -2.84 -19.39
C MET A 80 14.50 -3.71 -20.36
N LYS A 81 14.10 -4.97 -20.58
CA LYS A 81 14.77 -5.87 -21.54
C LYS A 81 14.66 -5.40 -23.00
N THR A 82 13.61 -4.68 -23.37
CA THR A 82 13.47 -4.15 -24.73
C THR A 82 14.32 -2.89 -24.97
N GLY A 83 14.94 -2.32 -23.94
CA GLY A 83 15.65 -1.04 -24.03
C GLY A 83 14.74 0.16 -24.27
N ALA A 84 13.42 -0.04 -24.28
CA ALA A 84 12.45 1.05 -24.44
C ALA A 84 12.56 2.07 -23.30
N PHE A 85 12.85 1.57 -22.09
CA PHE A 85 13.08 2.42 -20.93
C PHE A 85 14.33 3.29 -21.09
N ASP A 86 15.46 2.71 -21.49
CA ASP A 86 16.72 3.44 -21.73
C ASP A 86 16.56 4.49 -22.84
N ALA A 87 15.87 4.14 -23.93
CA ALA A 87 15.56 5.07 -25.02
C ALA A 87 14.66 6.24 -24.55
N ALA A 88 13.68 5.96 -23.70
CA ALA A 88 12.82 6.98 -23.09
C ALA A 88 13.64 7.93 -22.21
N LEU A 89 14.56 7.42 -21.41
CA LEU A 89 15.46 8.22 -20.56
C LEU A 89 16.36 9.14 -21.38
N VAL A 90 17.01 8.62 -22.42
CA VAL A 90 17.85 9.42 -23.32
C VAL A 90 17.04 10.52 -23.99
N ARG A 91 15.83 10.20 -24.47
CA ARG A 91 14.95 11.18 -25.11
C ARG A 91 14.49 12.25 -24.12
N LEU A 92 14.14 11.88 -22.90
CA LEU A 92 13.79 12.82 -21.82
C LEU A 92 14.95 13.74 -21.46
N ALA A 93 16.16 13.19 -21.30
CA ALA A 93 17.35 13.97 -21.00
C ALA A 93 17.67 14.99 -22.10
N LEU A 94 17.45 14.64 -23.38
CA LEU A 94 17.61 15.56 -24.50
C LEU A 94 16.56 16.68 -24.50
N VAL A 95 15.30 16.34 -24.23
CA VAL A 95 14.19 17.33 -24.19
C VAL A 95 14.30 18.28 -23.00
N MET A 96 14.86 17.80 -21.88
CA MET A 96 15.04 18.57 -20.65
C MET A 96 16.39 19.29 -20.55
N ASN A 97 17.26 19.15 -21.54
CA ASN A 97 18.56 19.81 -21.59
C ASN A 97 18.40 21.35 -21.56
N GLY A 98 18.97 22.00 -20.54
CA GLY A 98 18.82 23.44 -20.29
C GLY A 98 17.56 23.85 -19.51
N LYS A 99 16.73 22.89 -19.08
CA LYS A 99 15.55 23.11 -18.22
C LYS A 99 15.52 22.14 -17.03
N GLU A 100 16.67 21.66 -16.57
CA GLU A 100 16.76 20.57 -15.59
C GLU A 100 15.99 20.90 -14.29
N ARG A 101 15.96 22.17 -13.89
CA ARG A 101 15.22 22.63 -12.69
C ARG A 101 13.69 22.47 -12.78
N LEU A 102 13.11 22.51 -13.98
CA LEU A 102 11.66 22.33 -14.20
C LEU A 102 11.23 20.86 -14.09
N MET A 103 12.19 19.93 -14.11
CA MET A 103 11.92 18.52 -14.10
C MET A 103 11.38 18.03 -12.74
N ILE A 104 11.95 18.52 -11.64
CA ILE A 104 11.52 18.18 -10.28
C ILE A 104 10.02 18.45 -10.09
N PRO A 105 9.48 19.67 -10.35
CA PRO A 105 8.06 19.93 -10.17
C PRO A 105 7.18 19.13 -11.15
N VAL A 106 7.63 18.89 -12.39
CA VAL A 106 6.87 18.05 -13.34
C VAL A 106 6.75 16.62 -12.84
N LEU A 107 7.86 16.02 -12.39
CA LEU A 107 7.85 14.66 -11.87
C LEU A 107 7.03 14.57 -10.58
N MET A 108 7.15 15.57 -9.69
CA MET A 108 6.30 15.62 -8.49
C MET A 108 4.81 15.70 -8.84
N LEU A 109 4.42 16.44 -9.88
CA LEU A 109 3.02 16.49 -10.34
C LEU A 109 2.54 15.14 -10.90
N VAL A 110 3.39 14.44 -11.66
CA VAL A 110 3.07 13.09 -12.17
C VAL A 110 2.85 12.12 -11.02
N PHE A 111 3.76 12.10 -10.04
CA PHE A 111 3.62 11.26 -8.85
C PHE A 111 2.45 11.69 -7.95
N ALA A 112 2.16 12.99 -7.86
CA ALA A 112 0.98 13.47 -7.15
C ALA A 112 -0.32 13.03 -7.83
N PHE A 113 -0.37 13.05 -9.16
CA PHE A 113 -1.51 12.52 -9.89
C PHE A 113 -1.68 11.01 -9.67
N MET A 114 -0.59 10.24 -9.78
CA MET A 114 -0.61 8.80 -9.49
C MET A 114 -1.03 8.50 -8.05
N GLY A 115 -0.49 9.23 -7.07
CA GLY A 115 -0.85 9.09 -5.65
C GLY A 115 -2.31 9.47 -5.36
N CYS A 116 -2.84 10.46 -6.08
CA CYS A 116 -4.25 10.84 -5.98
C CYS A 116 -5.18 9.74 -6.53
N THR A 117 -4.80 9.06 -7.61
CA THR A 117 -5.60 8.01 -8.25
C THR A 117 -5.44 6.63 -7.63
N MET A 118 -4.24 6.25 -7.20
CA MET A 118 -3.95 4.86 -6.82
C MET A 118 -4.15 4.57 -5.33
N GLY A 119 -4.22 5.59 -4.46
CA GLY A 119 -4.68 5.43 -3.07
C GLY A 119 -3.85 4.52 -2.16
N SER A 120 -2.80 3.86 -2.66
CA SER A 120 -1.89 3.03 -1.87
C SER A 120 -0.46 3.52 -2.00
N ALA A 121 0.17 3.76 -0.85
CA ALA A 121 1.57 4.17 -0.78
C ALA A 121 2.54 3.01 -1.07
N GLU A 122 2.05 1.78 -0.98
CA GLU A 122 2.85 0.55 -1.04
C GLU A 122 3.39 0.29 -2.45
N ASP A 123 2.64 0.70 -3.46
CA ASP A 123 2.99 0.50 -4.87
C ASP A 123 4.10 1.45 -5.35
N LEU A 124 4.37 2.52 -4.59
CA LEU A 124 5.35 3.55 -4.96
C LEU A 124 6.80 3.05 -4.94
N ILE A 125 7.08 2.02 -4.15
CA ILE A 125 8.42 1.45 -3.98
C ILE A 125 8.98 0.93 -5.31
N VAL A 126 8.11 0.40 -6.18
CA VAL A 126 8.49 -0.16 -7.48
C VAL A 126 9.02 0.94 -8.42
N TYR A 127 8.58 2.19 -8.25
CA TYR A 127 9.00 3.31 -9.09
C TYR A 127 10.31 3.97 -8.64
N ILE A 128 10.79 3.69 -7.43
CA ILE A 128 12.02 4.32 -6.91
C ILE A 128 13.26 3.99 -7.77
N PRO A 129 13.55 2.72 -8.12
CA PRO A 129 14.75 2.40 -8.93
C PRO A 129 14.72 3.03 -10.33
N ILE A 130 13.52 3.12 -10.92
CA ILE A 130 13.24 3.79 -12.20
C ILE A 130 13.61 5.26 -12.09
N MET A 131 13.13 5.91 -11.04
CA MET A 131 13.35 7.34 -10.81
C MET A 131 14.78 7.66 -10.45
N VAL A 132 15.48 6.77 -9.72
CA VAL A 132 16.91 6.89 -9.44
C VAL A 132 17.70 6.86 -10.73
N SER A 133 17.46 5.86 -11.59
CA SER A 133 18.11 5.76 -12.90
C SER A 133 17.89 7.02 -13.75
N MET A 134 16.66 7.53 -13.73
CA MET A 134 16.28 8.76 -14.43
C MET A 134 16.99 10.00 -13.89
N CYS A 135 16.97 10.23 -12.58
CA CYS A 135 17.59 11.40 -11.96
C CYS A 135 19.11 11.40 -12.14
N LEU A 136 19.76 10.24 -12.02
CA LEU A 136 21.20 10.10 -12.26
C LEU A 136 21.57 10.45 -13.71
N ALA A 137 20.77 10.02 -14.69
CA ALA A 137 20.99 10.37 -16.10
C ALA A 137 20.95 11.89 -16.36
N MET A 138 20.26 12.65 -15.51
CA MET A 138 20.11 14.10 -15.61
C MET A 138 20.97 14.86 -14.60
N LYS A 139 21.97 14.20 -14.02
CA LYS A 139 22.94 14.75 -13.05
C LYS A 139 22.33 15.19 -11.71
N PHE A 140 21.17 14.65 -11.35
CA PHE A 140 20.61 14.78 -10.01
C PHE A 140 21.04 13.61 -9.12
N ASP A 141 21.00 13.82 -7.80
CA ASP A 141 21.29 12.78 -6.82
C ASP A 141 20.13 11.77 -6.74
N SER A 142 20.49 10.51 -6.45
CA SER A 142 19.59 9.45 -6.04
C SER A 142 18.63 9.87 -4.92
N ILE A 143 19.06 10.70 -3.97
CA ILE A 143 18.19 11.22 -2.90
C ILE A 143 17.07 12.08 -3.45
N VAL A 144 17.35 12.89 -4.48
CA VAL A 144 16.33 13.73 -5.13
C VAL A 144 15.29 12.85 -5.81
N ALA A 145 15.70 11.74 -6.43
CA ALA A 145 14.77 10.79 -7.03
C ALA A 145 13.80 10.21 -6.00
N VAL A 146 14.34 9.74 -4.87
CA VAL A 146 13.54 9.18 -3.77
C VAL A 146 12.59 10.24 -3.21
N ALA A 147 13.08 11.46 -3.00
CA ALA A 147 12.27 12.57 -2.50
C ALA A 147 11.12 12.93 -3.46
N VAL A 148 11.38 12.98 -4.77
CA VAL A 148 10.34 13.30 -5.78
C VAL A 148 9.21 12.27 -5.76
N VAL A 149 9.55 10.98 -5.68
CA VAL A 149 8.55 9.90 -5.61
C VAL A 149 7.75 9.98 -4.31
N LEU A 150 8.45 10.03 -3.17
CA LEU A 150 7.80 10.00 -1.85
C LEU A 150 6.98 11.26 -1.59
N VAL A 151 7.56 12.45 -1.80
CA VAL A 151 6.89 13.73 -1.53
C VAL A 151 5.78 13.99 -2.54
N GLY A 152 6.04 13.75 -3.84
CA GLY A 152 5.05 13.94 -4.89
C GLY A 152 3.82 13.05 -4.65
N ALA A 153 4.05 11.76 -4.45
CA ALA A 153 2.94 10.83 -4.24
C ALA A 153 2.25 11.00 -2.89
N ALA A 154 2.96 11.32 -1.81
CA ALA A 154 2.34 11.62 -0.52
C ALA A 154 1.43 12.87 -0.58
N ALA A 155 1.90 13.93 -1.26
CA ALA A 155 1.08 15.12 -1.49
C ALA A 155 -0.17 14.80 -2.34
N GLY A 156 -0.04 13.96 -3.36
CA GLY A 156 -1.17 13.45 -4.14
C GLY A 156 -2.16 12.63 -3.32
N PHE A 157 -1.63 11.74 -2.49
CA PHE A 157 -2.41 10.85 -1.63
C PHE A 157 -3.25 11.63 -0.61
N THR A 158 -2.71 12.71 -0.02
CA THR A 158 -3.49 13.56 0.90
C THR A 158 -4.71 14.22 0.26
N GLY A 159 -4.73 14.37 -1.07
CA GLY A 159 -5.87 14.89 -1.83
C GLY A 159 -6.64 13.83 -2.60
N SER A 160 -6.47 12.53 -2.27
CA SER A 160 -7.01 11.43 -3.07
C SER A 160 -8.53 11.53 -3.26
N ILE A 161 -8.92 11.65 -4.53
CA ILE A 161 -10.33 11.77 -4.96
C ILE A 161 -10.99 10.39 -5.08
N MET A 162 -10.18 9.33 -5.24
CA MET A 162 -10.65 7.95 -5.41
C MET A 162 -10.69 7.14 -4.12
N ASN A 163 -10.23 7.71 -3.00
CA ASN A 163 -10.38 7.09 -1.68
C ASN A 163 -11.75 7.48 -1.10
N PRO A 164 -12.69 6.54 -0.88
CA PRO A 164 -13.93 6.82 -0.16
C PRO A 164 -13.70 7.20 1.32
#